data_AF-A0A932TJW9-F1
#
_entry.id   AF-A0A932TJW9-F1
#
_cell.length_a   1.000
_cell.length_b   1.000
_cell.length_c   1.000
_cell.angle_alpha   90.00
_cell.angle_beta   90.00
_cell.angle_gamma   90.00
#
_symmetry.space_group_name_H-M   'P 1'
#
loop_
_entity.id
_entity.type
_entity.pdbx_description
1 polymer ?
#
loop_
_entity_poly.entity_id
_entity_poly.type
_entity_poly.pdbx_seq_one_letter_code
_entity_poly.pdbx_strand_id
1 'polypeptide(L)'
;MIDGCLSQARDLLQGAQVVQQAGLAHIAYHLAALALEEIGKADIVGMSVFAAQRQPDRDWLAKQAEDHVRKLFFALWGPSFGGERITSRQIEEHRGLARYIHETRQRGLYASVTADEGFGLPRDAVSEEDAGHLIRLAEARLGLAGCRQFGPLTPQQQDLLRWFLEATDDPAKRALIFGNQSMEKLVELGGVHEWIPWLKDQFDQAEAEGRRTIERELARPLPEDVDFRRSKWRLTIRFYSASHAIRRKPFDWWNQRPPYIQIKWVSKKDQFIVEFSLPDSVPLQGLWWAGWVYSRRFITALNIGSMGFFWWYVPEQVSRYYEKIIDLETEAEIGVERSPALRVDWGRQALSEQDLRNTALCFGMLPRSSDPQATKPFDHYLTGLGFLSKTDVHMRFEANAFEAFYHALKAGMCAYDDWLPDAPYAEAFHAIVAELKLMPETEDRRKYLELGDRLAEDASVAAIITLEEAAVMKLLCDAYFMRTFRRLAGMQPSNLEDSEQG
;
A
#
# COMPACT_ATOMS: atom_id res chain seq x y z
N MET A 1 -5.82 -5.18 39.81
CA MET A 1 -5.69 -4.42 38.55
C MET A 1 -7.04 -3.90 38.08
N ILE A 2 -8.06 -4.75 37.92
CA ILE A 2 -9.45 -4.33 37.60
C ILE A 2 -9.96 -3.27 38.60
N ASP A 3 -9.92 -3.57 39.91
CA ASP A 3 -10.33 -2.62 40.96
C ASP A 3 -9.53 -1.31 40.94
N GLY A 4 -8.26 -1.37 40.55
CA GLY A 4 -7.40 -0.20 40.41
C GLY A 4 -7.85 0.70 39.25
N CYS A 5 -8.21 0.11 38.10
CA CYS A 5 -8.75 0.85 36.95
C CYS A 5 -10.10 1.48 37.30
N LEU A 6 -11.00 0.73 37.96
CA LEU A 6 -12.31 1.24 38.37
C LEU A 6 -12.22 2.33 39.45
N SER A 7 -11.26 2.22 40.38
CA SER A 7 -10.98 3.27 41.36
C SER A 7 -10.48 4.53 40.68
N GLN A 8 -9.51 4.40 39.76
CA GLN A 8 -8.98 5.53 39.00
C GLN A 8 -10.07 6.21 38.16
N ALA A 9 -10.95 5.44 37.51
CA ALA A 9 -12.09 5.97 36.77
C ALA A 9 -13.04 6.79 37.66
N ARG A 10 -13.24 6.37 38.91
CA ARG A 10 -14.06 7.12 39.89
C ARG A 10 -13.42 8.45 40.26
N ASP A 11 -12.12 8.45 40.54
CA ASP A 11 -11.38 9.67 40.90
C ASP A 11 -11.38 10.67 39.73
N LEU A 12 -11.20 10.18 38.50
CA LEU A 12 -11.28 10.98 37.27
C LEU A 12 -12.68 11.58 37.06
N LEU A 13 -13.75 10.83 37.31
CA LEU A 13 -15.12 11.34 37.23
C LEU A 13 -15.42 12.41 38.27
N GLN A 14 -14.95 12.21 39.50
CA GLN A 14 -15.07 13.23 40.55
C GLN A 14 -14.33 14.51 40.15
N GLY A 15 -13.13 14.38 39.59
CA GLY A 15 -12.38 15.51 39.03
C GLY A 15 -13.14 16.19 37.88
N ALA A 16 -13.72 15.42 36.97
CA ALA A 16 -14.51 15.94 35.85
C ALA A 16 -15.69 16.79 36.34
N GLN A 17 -16.42 16.33 37.35
CA GLN A 17 -17.55 17.07 37.95
C GLN A 17 -17.11 18.39 38.59
N VAL A 18 -16.01 18.39 39.35
CA VAL A 18 -15.48 19.61 39.98
C VAL A 18 -15.07 20.65 38.93
N VAL A 19 -14.38 20.20 37.89
CA VAL A 19 -13.88 21.05 36.81
C VAL A 19 -15.03 21.57 35.94
N GLN A 20 -16.08 20.76 35.72
CA GLN A 20 -17.31 21.19 35.06
C GLN A 20 -17.98 22.35 35.81
N GLN A 21 -18.08 22.26 37.14
CA GLN A 21 -18.65 23.33 37.98
C GLN A 21 -17.83 24.63 37.92
N ALA A 22 -16.54 24.54 37.61
CA ALA A 22 -15.67 25.68 37.40
C ALA A 22 -15.78 26.30 35.98
N GLY A 23 -16.68 25.81 35.13
CA GLY A 23 -16.89 26.31 33.76
C GLY A 23 -15.81 25.86 32.76
N LEU A 24 -15.04 24.82 33.09
CA LEU A 24 -13.94 24.30 32.26
C LEU A 24 -14.36 23.02 31.53
N ALA A 25 -15.38 23.13 30.68
CA ALA A 25 -16.03 22.00 30.00
C ALA A 25 -15.04 21.08 29.24
N HIS A 26 -14.10 21.66 28.50
CA HIS A 26 -13.08 20.91 27.75
C HIS A 26 -12.18 20.04 28.64
N ILE A 27 -11.79 20.51 29.83
CA ILE A 27 -11.00 19.72 30.80
C ILE A 27 -11.89 18.66 31.47
N ALA A 28 -13.14 19.01 31.81
CA ALA A 28 -14.10 18.05 32.35
C ALA A 28 -14.36 16.89 31.38
N TYR A 29 -14.53 17.19 30.08
CA TYR A 29 -14.65 16.20 29.02
C TYR A 29 -13.41 15.31 28.92
N HIS A 30 -12.21 15.88 29.01
CA HIS A 30 -10.98 15.10 29.00
C HIS A 30 -10.91 14.09 30.15
N LEU A 31 -11.25 14.52 31.36
CA LEU A 31 -11.26 13.66 32.54
C LEU A 31 -12.34 12.57 32.44
N ALA A 32 -13.52 12.90 31.90
CA ALA A 32 -14.57 11.92 31.65
C ALA A 32 -14.17 10.89 30.56
N ALA A 33 -13.47 11.32 29.50
CA ALA A 33 -12.93 10.43 28.48
C ALA A 33 -11.85 9.49 29.06
N LEU A 34 -10.96 10.01 29.91
CA LEU A 34 -9.98 9.18 30.63
C LEU A 34 -10.66 8.17 31.57
N ALA A 35 -11.74 8.56 32.24
CA ALA A 35 -12.51 7.63 33.07
C ALA A 35 -13.08 6.48 32.24
N LEU A 36 -13.64 6.78 31.05
CA LEU A 36 -14.07 5.74 30.10
C LEU A 36 -12.90 4.86 29.66
N GLU A 37 -11.74 5.43 29.36
CA GLU A 37 -10.56 4.62 29.00
C GLU A 37 -10.15 3.64 30.11
N GLU A 38 -10.17 4.07 31.37
CA GLU A 38 -9.87 3.19 32.50
C GLU A 38 -10.96 2.13 32.72
N ILE A 39 -12.24 2.44 32.46
CA ILE A 39 -13.32 1.45 32.46
C ILE A 39 -13.10 0.39 31.36
N GLY A 40 -12.84 0.81 30.13
CA GLY A 40 -12.58 -0.13 29.03
C GLY A 40 -11.30 -0.94 29.24
N LYS A 41 -10.26 -0.34 29.85
CA LYS A 41 -9.06 -1.05 30.28
C LYS A 41 -9.36 -2.08 31.35
N ALA A 42 -10.26 -1.80 32.28
CA ALA A 42 -10.71 -2.78 33.28
C ALA A 42 -11.34 -4.02 32.61
N ASP A 43 -12.12 -3.83 31.54
CA ASP A 43 -12.70 -4.94 30.77
C ASP A 43 -11.66 -5.73 29.97
N ILE A 44 -10.72 -5.05 29.30
CA ILE A 44 -9.62 -5.71 28.56
C ILE A 44 -8.70 -6.48 29.53
N VAL A 45 -8.35 -5.86 30.66
CA VAL A 45 -7.56 -6.50 31.73
C VAL A 45 -8.34 -7.66 32.34
N GLY A 46 -9.64 -7.51 32.56
CA GLY A 46 -10.52 -8.59 32.99
C GLY A 46 -10.41 -9.76 32.03
N MET A 47 -10.77 -9.56 30.76
CA MET A 47 -10.72 -10.59 29.72
C MET A 47 -9.34 -11.29 29.63
N SER A 48 -8.24 -10.54 29.75
CA SER A 48 -6.89 -11.09 29.65
C SER A 48 -6.37 -11.81 30.90
N VAL A 49 -6.59 -11.26 32.09
CA VAL A 49 -6.25 -11.90 33.37
C VAL A 49 -7.05 -13.19 33.54
N PHE A 50 -8.31 -13.20 33.10
CA PHE A 50 -9.13 -14.40 33.09
C PHE A 50 -8.67 -15.42 32.04
N ALA A 51 -8.07 -15.00 30.91
CA ALA A 51 -7.54 -15.89 29.88
C ALA A 51 -6.13 -16.50 30.19
N ALA A 52 -5.31 -15.86 31.02
CA ALA A 52 -3.88 -16.21 31.11
C ALA A 52 -3.48 -17.26 32.17
N GLN A 53 -4.29 -17.58 33.19
CA GLN A 53 -3.98 -18.41 34.40
C GLN A 53 -2.69 -18.07 35.19
N ARG A 54 -1.63 -17.54 34.59
CA ARG A 54 -0.39 -17.11 35.22
C ARG A 54 0.14 -15.91 34.45
N GLN A 55 0.17 -14.78 35.14
CA GLN A 55 0.72 -13.47 34.73
C GLN A 55 0.42 -13.10 33.26
N PRO A 56 -0.51 -12.15 33.03
CA PRO A 56 -0.75 -11.66 31.68
C PRO A 56 0.57 -11.18 31.06
N ASP A 57 0.79 -11.52 29.80
CA ASP A 57 1.94 -11.05 29.04
C ASP A 57 2.00 -9.52 29.16
N ARG A 58 3.05 -9.03 29.83
CA ARG A 58 3.19 -7.62 30.17
C ARG A 58 3.31 -6.76 28.92
N ASP A 59 3.91 -7.29 27.86
CA ASP A 59 4.11 -6.58 26.60
C ASP A 59 2.80 -6.49 25.83
N TRP A 60 2.00 -7.56 25.84
CA TRP A 60 0.64 -7.53 25.29
C TRP A 60 -0.26 -6.55 26.04
N LEU A 61 -0.27 -6.57 27.38
CA LEU A 61 -1.05 -5.63 28.19
C LEU A 61 -0.62 -4.18 27.97
N ALA A 62 0.68 -3.91 27.86
CA ALA A 62 1.20 -2.58 27.58
C ALA A 62 0.70 -2.07 26.23
N LYS A 63 0.79 -2.90 25.18
CA LYS A 63 0.30 -2.57 23.83
C LYS A 63 -1.22 -2.30 23.80
N GLN A 64 -2.01 -3.06 24.55
CA GLN A 64 -3.46 -2.84 24.64
C GLN A 64 -3.83 -1.60 25.47
N ALA A 65 -2.98 -1.19 26.42
CA ALA A 65 -3.20 0.01 27.23
C ALA A 65 -2.98 1.32 26.46
N GLU A 66 -2.24 1.29 25.34
CA GLU A 66 -1.90 2.44 24.51
C GLU A 66 -2.97 2.80 23.47
N ASP A 67 -3.85 1.87 23.08
CA ASP A 67 -4.91 2.12 22.09
C ASP A 67 -6.14 2.79 22.73
N HIS A 68 -6.16 4.13 22.70
CA HIS A 68 -7.23 4.95 23.27
C HIS A 68 -8.61 4.66 22.68
N VAL A 69 -8.72 4.53 21.35
CA VAL A 69 -10.00 4.29 20.67
C VAL A 69 -10.54 2.92 21.02
N ARG A 70 -9.66 1.90 21.10
CA ARG A 70 -10.04 0.56 21.55
C ARG A 70 -10.54 0.56 22.99
N LYS A 71 -9.84 1.22 23.92
CA LYS A 71 -10.31 1.34 25.31
C LYS A 71 -11.68 2.01 25.39
N LEU A 72 -11.90 3.11 24.65
CA LEU A 72 -13.20 3.78 24.60
C LEU A 72 -14.29 2.86 24.02
N PHE A 73 -14.00 2.10 22.96
CA PHE A 73 -14.93 1.13 22.41
C PHE A 73 -15.30 0.05 23.44
N PHE A 74 -14.32 -0.51 24.15
CA PHE A 74 -14.57 -1.48 25.21
C PHE A 74 -15.27 -0.86 26.42
N ALA A 75 -15.10 0.44 26.71
CA ALA A 75 -15.89 1.10 27.75
C ALA A 75 -17.38 1.22 27.39
N LEU A 76 -17.68 1.36 26.10
CA LEU A 76 -19.05 1.48 25.59
C LEU A 76 -19.74 0.11 25.48
N TRP A 77 -19.02 -0.92 25.04
CA TRP A 77 -19.60 -2.24 24.81
C TRP A 77 -19.27 -3.26 25.90
N GLY A 78 -18.06 -3.22 26.44
CA GLY A 78 -17.52 -4.15 27.43
C GLY A 78 -18.44 -4.37 28.62
N PRO A 79 -19.00 -3.33 29.27
CA PRO A 79 -19.91 -3.52 30.40
C PRO A 79 -21.22 -4.26 30.03
N SER A 80 -21.64 -4.19 28.76
CA SER A 80 -22.80 -4.90 28.21
C SER A 80 -22.43 -6.25 27.55
N PHE A 81 -21.15 -6.59 27.47
CA PHE A 81 -20.63 -7.74 26.74
C PHE A 81 -21.13 -9.05 27.38
N GLY A 82 -21.89 -9.83 26.61
CA GLY A 82 -22.53 -11.07 27.07
C GLY A 82 -23.83 -10.90 27.88
N GLY A 83 -24.22 -9.67 28.22
CA GLY A 83 -25.46 -9.37 28.95
C GLY A 83 -26.60 -8.81 28.08
N GLU A 84 -26.26 -8.15 26.97
CA GLU A 84 -27.23 -7.54 26.06
C GLU A 84 -26.98 -7.97 24.61
N ARG A 85 -28.07 -8.09 23.84
CA ARG A 85 -28.00 -8.28 22.39
C ARG A 85 -27.51 -6.99 21.75
N ILE A 86 -26.35 -7.03 21.08
CA ILE A 86 -25.84 -5.91 20.30
C ILE A 86 -26.01 -6.18 18.81
N THR A 87 -26.53 -5.20 18.08
CA THR A 87 -26.68 -5.24 16.62
C THR A 87 -25.43 -4.69 15.92
N SER A 88 -25.22 -5.02 14.65
CA SER A 88 -24.13 -4.47 13.82
C SER A 88 -24.14 -2.94 13.81
N ARG A 89 -25.35 -2.35 13.78
CA ARG A 89 -25.55 -0.90 13.83
C ARG A 89 -25.05 -0.30 15.14
N GLN A 90 -25.35 -0.93 16.27
CA GLN A 90 -24.89 -0.47 17.59
C GLN A 90 -23.37 -0.58 17.75
N ILE A 91 -22.72 -1.59 17.16
CA ILE A 91 -21.26 -1.68 17.16
C ILE A 91 -20.63 -0.56 16.34
N GLU A 92 -21.16 -0.27 15.15
CA GLU A 92 -20.64 0.85 14.34
C GLU A 92 -20.93 2.20 15.02
N GLU A 93 -22.08 2.34 15.68
CA GLU A 93 -22.39 3.49 16.53
C GLU A 93 -21.38 3.61 17.70
N HIS A 94 -21.03 2.51 18.38
CA HIS A 94 -20.00 2.51 19.43
C HIS A 94 -18.62 2.82 18.89
N ARG A 95 -18.26 2.36 17.68
CA ARG A 95 -16.98 2.69 17.03
C ARG A 95 -16.91 4.15 16.58
N GLY A 96 -17.99 4.65 16.00
CA GLY A 96 -18.13 6.05 15.62
C GLY A 96 -18.05 6.93 16.85
N LEU A 97 -18.76 6.56 17.92
CA LEU A 97 -18.73 7.28 19.20
C LEU A 97 -17.36 7.22 19.87
N ALA A 98 -16.67 6.08 19.88
CA ALA A 98 -15.32 5.97 20.45
C ALA A 98 -14.31 6.86 19.70
N ARG A 99 -14.37 6.87 18.36
CA ARG A 99 -13.55 7.77 17.53
C ARG A 99 -13.90 9.23 17.78
N TYR A 100 -15.20 9.57 17.79
CA TYR A 100 -15.68 10.91 18.06
C TYR A 100 -15.24 11.43 19.44
N ILE A 101 -15.33 10.60 20.49
CA ILE A 101 -14.86 10.96 21.83
C ILE A 101 -13.36 11.22 21.83
N HIS A 102 -12.58 10.37 21.17
CA HIS A 102 -11.13 10.53 21.08
C HIS A 102 -10.72 11.80 20.32
N GLU A 103 -11.31 12.03 19.15
CA GLU A 103 -11.03 13.21 18.31
C GLU A 103 -11.47 14.50 18.99
N THR A 104 -12.63 14.49 19.67
CA THR A 104 -13.13 15.64 20.44
C THR A 104 -12.26 15.90 21.67
N ARG A 105 -11.80 14.85 22.37
CA ARG A 105 -10.81 14.97 23.45
C ARG A 105 -9.52 15.61 22.95
N GLN A 106 -9.01 15.23 21.78
CA GLN A 106 -7.79 15.82 21.20
C GLN A 106 -7.98 17.30 20.90
N ARG A 107 -9.08 17.68 20.23
CA ARG A 107 -9.41 19.07 19.93
C ARG A 107 -9.66 19.92 21.19
N GLY A 108 -10.26 19.33 22.23
CA GLY A 108 -10.52 19.98 23.51
C GLY A 108 -9.30 20.10 24.43
N LEU A 109 -8.18 19.45 24.09
CA LEU A 109 -6.97 19.46 24.92
C LEU A 109 -5.87 20.36 24.37
N TYR A 110 -5.72 20.37 23.04
CA TYR A 110 -4.64 21.07 22.36
C TYR A 110 -5.19 22.22 21.53
N ALA A 111 -4.55 23.38 21.62
CA ALA A 111 -4.88 24.49 20.73
C ALA A 111 -4.59 24.05 19.29
N SER A 112 -5.52 24.30 18.38
CA SER A 112 -5.38 23.87 17.00
C SER A 112 -5.40 25.09 16.07
N VAL A 113 -4.55 25.06 15.06
CA VAL A 113 -4.53 26.05 13.99
C VAL A 113 -4.82 25.30 12.69
N THR A 114 -5.96 25.56 12.09
CA THR A 114 -6.36 25.02 10.78
C THR A 114 -6.30 26.12 9.73
N ALA A 115 -5.96 25.75 8.49
CA ALA A 115 -5.76 26.69 7.39
C ALA A 115 -7.01 27.53 7.04
N ASP A 116 -8.20 27.02 7.35
CA ASP A 116 -9.48 27.61 6.93
C ASP A 116 -10.28 28.29 8.07
N GLU A 117 -10.00 28.01 9.36
CA GLU A 117 -10.81 28.50 10.50
C GLU A 117 -10.03 29.36 11.53
N GLY A 118 -8.69 29.47 11.41
CA GLY A 118 -7.86 30.28 12.31
C GLY A 118 -7.42 29.54 13.59
N PHE A 119 -7.11 30.29 14.65
CA PHE A 119 -6.70 29.75 15.96
C PHE A 119 -7.93 29.28 16.74
N GLY A 120 -8.12 27.97 16.83
CA GLY A 120 -9.17 27.34 17.63
C GLY A 120 -8.70 27.12 19.06
N LEU A 121 -9.34 27.79 20.02
CA LEU A 121 -9.10 27.56 21.44
C LEU A 121 -9.69 26.20 21.84
N PRO A 122 -8.98 25.40 22.66
CA PRO A 122 -9.47 24.08 23.09
C PRO A 122 -10.83 24.14 23.80
N ARG A 123 -11.08 25.23 24.53
CA ARG A 123 -12.36 25.48 25.21
C ARG A 123 -13.54 25.63 24.26
N ASP A 124 -13.32 25.98 22.99
CA ASP A 124 -14.38 26.19 22.02
C ASP A 124 -14.77 24.88 21.32
N ALA A 125 -13.92 23.84 21.39
CA ALA A 125 -14.15 22.55 20.77
C ALA A 125 -15.11 21.64 21.57
N VAL A 126 -15.44 22.01 22.81
CA VAL A 126 -16.25 21.21 23.72
C VAL A 126 -17.23 22.12 24.47
N SER A 127 -18.52 21.90 24.26
CA SER A 127 -19.56 22.61 25.01
C SER A 127 -19.74 22.06 26.43
N GLU A 128 -20.32 22.86 27.32
CA GLU A 128 -20.73 22.39 28.66
C GLU A 128 -21.69 21.19 28.56
N GLU A 129 -22.54 21.18 27.54
CA GLU A 129 -23.50 20.10 27.29
C GLU A 129 -22.79 18.81 26.89
N ASP A 130 -21.80 18.86 25.98
CA ASP A 130 -21.00 17.70 25.57
C ASP A 130 -20.25 17.08 26.75
N ALA A 131 -19.61 17.92 27.57
CA ALA A 131 -18.92 17.48 28.78
C ALA A 131 -19.89 16.85 29.78
N GLY A 132 -21.05 17.47 29.99
CA GLY A 132 -22.11 16.92 30.85
C GLY A 132 -22.65 15.57 30.35
N HIS A 133 -22.83 15.41 29.04
CA HIS A 133 -23.22 14.14 28.43
C HIS A 133 -22.18 13.04 28.64
N LEU A 134 -20.91 13.36 28.42
CA LEU A 134 -19.83 12.37 28.57
C LEU A 134 -19.64 11.94 30.03
N ILE A 135 -19.76 12.88 30.99
CA ILE A 135 -19.72 12.56 32.42
C ILE A 135 -20.84 11.58 32.78
N ARG A 136 -22.09 11.87 32.39
CA ARG A 136 -23.23 10.97 32.65
C ARG A 136 -23.06 9.60 32.02
N LEU A 137 -22.53 9.55 30.79
CA LEU A 137 -22.22 8.28 30.12
C LEU A 137 -21.16 7.50 30.90
N ALA A 138 -20.07 8.15 31.31
CA ALA A 138 -19.01 7.52 32.09
C ALA A 138 -19.48 7.04 33.46
N GLU A 139 -20.33 7.79 34.16
CA GLU A 139 -20.99 7.37 35.42
C GLU A 139 -21.84 6.12 35.21
N ALA A 140 -22.69 6.12 34.17
CA ALA A 140 -23.54 4.98 33.85
C ALA A 140 -22.70 3.73 33.55
N ARG A 141 -21.62 3.88 32.76
CA ARG A 141 -20.71 2.78 32.42
C ARG A 141 -19.90 2.30 33.62
N LEU A 142 -19.46 3.20 34.51
CA LEU A 142 -18.78 2.82 35.76
C LEU A 142 -19.71 2.02 36.67
N GLY A 143 -20.98 2.42 36.77
CA GLY A 143 -22.01 1.69 37.51
C GLY A 143 -22.19 0.27 36.98
N LEU A 144 -22.31 0.11 35.66
CA LEU A 144 -22.43 -1.20 35.02
C LEU A 144 -21.17 -2.08 35.23
N ALA A 145 -19.98 -1.50 35.07
CA ALA A 145 -18.72 -2.20 35.28
C ALA A 145 -18.55 -2.66 36.74
N GLY A 146 -18.99 -1.86 37.71
CA GLY A 146 -18.94 -2.20 39.14
C GLY A 146 -19.89 -3.32 39.58
N CYS A 147 -20.98 -3.55 38.83
CA CYS A 147 -21.90 -4.67 39.08
C CYS A 147 -21.42 -6.00 38.49
N ARG A 148 -20.35 -5.98 37.68
CA ARG A 148 -19.93 -7.13 36.90
C ARG A 148 -19.05 -8.06 37.73
N GLN A 149 -19.53 -9.28 37.93
CA GLN A 149 -18.74 -10.36 38.51
C GLN A 149 -18.23 -11.25 37.40
N PHE A 150 -16.91 -11.29 37.22
CA PHE A 150 -16.29 -12.28 36.35
C PHE A 150 -16.26 -13.63 37.08
N GLY A 151 -17.09 -14.57 36.64
CA GLY A 151 -17.03 -15.96 37.12
C GLY A 151 -15.75 -16.67 36.65
N PRO A 152 -15.35 -17.79 37.29
CA PRO A 152 -14.23 -18.59 36.82
C PRO A 152 -14.50 -19.15 35.42
N LEU A 153 -13.61 -18.87 34.47
CA LEU A 153 -13.66 -19.44 33.13
C LEU A 153 -13.04 -20.85 33.11
N THR A 154 -13.57 -21.72 32.27
CA THR A 154 -12.92 -23.01 31.97
C THR A 154 -11.68 -22.80 31.10
N PRO A 155 -10.68 -23.71 31.11
CA PRO A 155 -9.50 -23.60 30.24
C PRO A 155 -9.85 -23.41 28.75
N GLN A 156 -10.91 -24.05 28.27
CA GLN A 156 -11.38 -23.90 26.90
C GLN A 156 -11.90 -22.49 26.60
N GLN A 157 -12.65 -21.90 27.53
CA GLN A 157 -13.12 -20.51 27.40
C GLN A 157 -11.96 -19.52 27.41
N GLN A 158 -10.91 -19.80 28.16
CA GLN A 158 -9.69 -19.00 28.22
C GLN A 158 -8.94 -18.99 26.88
N ASP A 159 -8.74 -20.19 26.30
CA ASP A 159 -8.08 -20.34 24.99
C ASP A 159 -8.87 -19.63 23.88
N LEU A 160 -10.20 -19.74 23.89
CA LEU A 160 -11.10 -19.05 22.96
C LEU A 160 -10.99 -17.53 23.06
N LEU A 161 -10.95 -17.01 24.29
CA LEU A 161 -10.86 -15.58 24.53
C LEU A 161 -9.51 -15.01 24.11
N ARG A 162 -8.42 -15.73 24.38
CA ARG A 162 -7.07 -15.37 23.90
C ARG A 162 -7.03 -15.35 22.38
N TRP A 163 -7.52 -16.41 21.73
CA TRP A 163 -7.63 -16.47 20.26
C TRP A 163 -8.42 -15.29 19.70
N PHE A 164 -9.56 -14.95 20.29
CA PHE A 164 -10.38 -13.84 19.82
C PHE A 164 -9.63 -12.51 19.89
N LEU A 165 -8.96 -12.24 21.02
CA LEU A 165 -8.19 -11.02 21.19
C LEU A 165 -7.04 -10.90 20.17
N GLU A 166 -6.28 -11.98 19.96
CA GLU A 166 -5.22 -12.06 18.95
C GLU A 166 -5.78 -11.89 17.52
N ALA A 167 -6.89 -12.55 17.19
CA ALA A 167 -7.53 -12.45 15.89
C ALA A 167 -8.05 -11.03 15.62
N THR A 168 -8.49 -10.30 16.65
CA THR A 168 -8.87 -8.89 16.52
C THR A 168 -7.68 -7.94 16.36
N ASP A 169 -6.42 -8.38 16.53
CA ASP A 169 -5.23 -7.55 16.26
C ASP A 169 -4.86 -7.51 14.77
N ASP A 170 -5.17 -8.58 14.02
CA ASP A 170 -5.01 -8.64 12.56
C ASP A 170 -6.11 -7.82 11.86
N PRO A 171 -5.77 -6.78 11.05
CA PRO A 171 -6.77 -5.93 10.39
C PRO A 171 -7.76 -6.67 9.49
N ALA A 172 -7.31 -7.72 8.79
CA ALA A 172 -8.16 -8.49 7.89
C ALA A 172 -9.12 -9.39 8.68
N LYS A 173 -8.62 -10.09 9.71
CA LYS A 173 -9.46 -10.90 10.59
C LYS A 173 -10.43 -10.04 11.39
N ARG A 174 -9.99 -8.87 11.86
CA ARG A 174 -10.85 -7.86 12.52
C ARG A 174 -12.01 -7.45 11.62
N ALA A 175 -11.77 -7.17 10.34
CA ALA A 175 -12.83 -6.79 9.41
C ALA A 175 -13.87 -7.91 9.23
N LEU A 176 -13.44 -9.18 9.23
CA LEU A 176 -14.35 -10.34 9.14
C LEU A 176 -15.11 -10.58 10.46
N ILE A 177 -14.41 -10.56 11.59
CA ILE A 177 -14.99 -10.72 12.94
C ILE A 177 -16.08 -9.68 13.16
N PHE A 178 -15.84 -8.43 12.78
CA PHE A 178 -16.79 -7.34 12.96
C PHE A 178 -17.58 -6.99 11.69
N GLY A 179 -17.60 -7.89 10.70
CA GLY A 179 -18.39 -7.74 9.48
C GLY A 179 -19.86 -8.10 9.68
N ASN A 180 -20.71 -7.68 8.73
CA ASN A 180 -22.16 -7.86 8.80
C ASN A 180 -22.59 -9.31 9.06
N GLN A 181 -22.02 -10.27 8.32
CA GLN A 181 -22.36 -11.69 8.46
C GLN A 181 -22.06 -12.25 9.87
N SER A 182 -20.90 -11.89 10.42
CA SER A 182 -20.51 -12.32 11.77
C SER A 182 -21.44 -11.71 12.83
N MET A 183 -21.88 -10.47 12.63
CA MET A 183 -22.76 -9.78 13.56
C MET A 183 -24.21 -10.25 13.49
N GLU A 184 -24.72 -10.56 12.31
CA GLU A 184 -26.00 -11.27 12.16
C GLU A 184 -25.96 -12.61 12.90
N LYS A 185 -24.82 -13.31 12.84
CA LYS A 185 -24.64 -14.55 13.60
C LYS A 185 -24.59 -14.33 15.10
N LEU A 186 -23.94 -13.28 15.59
CA LEU A 186 -23.97 -12.92 17.02
C LEU A 186 -25.41 -12.69 17.49
N VAL A 187 -26.24 -12.00 16.68
CA VAL A 187 -27.66 -11.78 16.97
C VAL A 187 -28.43 -13.10 17.00
N GLU A 188 -28.19 -14.00 16.04
CA GLU A 188 -28.82 -15.33 15.97
C GLU A 188 -28.47 -16.19 17.19
N LEU A 189 -27.19 -16.24 17.56
CA LEU A 189 -26.68 -17.05 18.67
C LEU A 189 -27.04 -16.47 20.05
N GLY A 190 -27.43 -15.19 20.09
CA GLY A 190 -27.98 -14.55 21.28
C GLY A 190 -26.94 -14.19 22.36
N GLY A 191 -25.66 -14.45 22.12
CA GLY A 191 -24.62 -14.24 23.11
C GLY A 191 -23.20 -14.39 22.57
N VAL A 192 -22.26 -13.69 23.22
CA VAL A 192 -20.84 -13.73 22.87
C VAL A 192 -20.19 -15.08 23.22
N HIS A 193 -20.75 -15.78 24.22
CA HIS A 193 -20.25 -17.07 24.68
C HIS A 193 -20.37 -18.16 23.62
N GLU A 194 -21.40 -18.11 22.79
CA GLU A 194 -21.65 -19.02 21.67
C GLU A 194 -21.00 -18.50 20.38
N TRP A 195 -20.93 -17.17 20.22
CA TRP A 195 -20.40 -16.52 19.02
C TRP A 195 -18.88 -16.63 18.87
N ILE A 196 -18.09 -16.48 19.93
CA ILE A 196 -16.62 -16.63 19.86
C ILE A 196 -16.21 -18.06 19.43
N PRO A 197 -16.76 -19.15 20.02
CA PRO A 197 -16.53 -20.50 19.52
C PRO A 197 -16.93 -20.67 18.05
N TRP A 198 -18.10 -20.16 17.65
CA TRP A 198 -18.54 -20.22 16.26
C TRP A 198 -17.55 -19.51 15.32
N LEU A 199 -17.10 -18.31 15.69
CA LEU A 199 -16.09 -17.57 14.94
C LEU A 199 -14.82 -18.40 14.79
N LYS A 200 -14.30 -18.95 15.89
CA LYS A 200 -13.09 -19.78 15.85
C LYS A 200 -13.27 -20.97 14.93
N ASP A 201 -14.40 -21.66 15.00
CA ASP A 201 -14.72 -22.79 14.13
C ASP A 201 -14.77 -22.36 12.65
N GLN A 202 -15.34 -21.20 12.31
CA GLN A 202 -15.30 -20.69 10.93
C GLN A 202 -13.89 -20.42 10.43
N PHE A 203 -13.03 -19.81 11.25
CA PHE A 203 -11.62 -19.57 10.90
C PHE A 203 -10.84 -20.88 10.77
N ASP A 204 -11.01 -21.81 11.72
CA ASP A 204 -10.36 -23.12 11.71
C ASP A 204 -10.82 -23.94 10.48
N GLN A 205 -12.11 -23.91 10.13
CA GLN A 205 -12.66 -24.57 8.94
C GLN A 205 -12.10 -23.98 7.66
N ALA A 206 -12.07 -22.64 7.54
CA ALA A 206 -11.51 -21.96 6.38
C ALA A 206 -10.01 -22.26 6.24
N GLU A 207 -9.26 -22.29 7.34
CA GLU A 207 -7.84 -22.66 7.32
C GLU A 207 -7.65 -24.13 6.93
N ALA A 208 -8.46 -25.04 7.49
CA ALA A 208 -8.40 -26.47 7.15
C ALA A 208 -8.77 -26.73 5.68
N GLU A 209 -9.80 -26.06 5.17
CA GLU A 209 -10.19 -26.15 3.76
C GLU A 209 -9.12 -25.56 2.83
N GLY A 210 -8.53 -24.42 3.23
CA GLY A 210 -7.39 -23.82 2.54
C GLY A 210 -6.20 -24.79 2.48
N ARG A 211 -5.85 -25.41 3.62
CA ARG A 211 -4.76 -26.38 3.73
C ARG A 211 -5.03 -27.62 2.87
N ARG A 212 -6.23 -28.20 2.94
CA ARG A 212 -6.63 -29.33 2.08
C ARG A 212 -6.57 -28.98 0.60
N THR A 213 -6.98 -27.76 0.23
CA THR A 213 -6.91 -27.28 -1.15
C THR A 213 -5.47 -27.16 -1.63
N ILE A 214 -4.58 -26.62 -0.80
CA ILE A 214 -3.14 -26.54 -1.06
C ILE A 214 -2.54 -27.94 -1.19
N GLU A 215 -2.79 -28.84 -0.24
CA GLU A 215 -2.29 -30.23 -0.25
C GLU A 215 -2.74 -30.98 -1.52
N ARG A 216 -4.01 -30.86 -1.89
CA ARG A 216 -4.55 -31.43 -3.13
C ARG A 216 -3.85 -30.88 -4.37
N GLU A 217 -3.54 -29.59 -4.39
CA GLU A 217 -2.84 -28.96 -5.51
C GLU A 217 -1.35 -29.30 -5.57
N LEU A 218 -0.70 -29.48 -4.41
CA LEU A 218 0.68 -29.96 -4.32
C LEU A 218 0.82 -31.42 -4.78
N ALA A 219 -0.18 -32.25 -4.49
CA ALA A 219 -0.22 -33.66 -4.89
C ALA A 219 -0.72 -33.88 -6.34
N ARG A 220 -1.20 -32.84 -7.01
CA ARG A 220 -1.78 -32.95 -8.35
C ARG A 220 -0.68 -33.29 -9.37
N PRO A 221 -0.84 -34.36 -10.20
CA PRO A 221 0.07 -34.61 -11.30
C PRO A 221 -0.04 -33.50 -12.34
N LEU A 222 1.09 -33.07 -12.88
CA LEU A 222 1.10 -32.15 -14.02
C LEU A 222 0.58 -32.89 -15.27
N PRO A 223 -0.19 -32.21 -16.13
CA PRO A 223 -0.64 -32.81 -17.38
C PRO A 223 0.55 -33.21 -18.27
N GLU A 224 0.47 -34.38 -18.91
CA GLU A 224 1.50 -34.87 -19.84
C GLU A 224 1.55 -34.02 -21.11
N ASP A 225 0.37 -33.61 -21.62
CA ASP A 225 0.25 -32.70 -22.75
C ASP A 225 -0.01 -31.26 -22.28
N VAL A 226 0.90 -30.35 -22.62
CA VAL A 226 0.77 -28.93 -22.26
C VAL A 226 -0.17 -28.22 -23.23
N ASP A 227 -1.45 -28.09 -22.84
CA ASP A 227 -2.39 -27.19 -23.51
C ASP A 227 -2.34 -25.78 -22.90
N PHE A 228 -1.60 -24.88 -23.53
CA PHE A 228 -1.49 -23.48 -23.10
C PHE A 228 -2.82 -22.70 -23.16
N ARG A 229 -3.88 -23.24 -23.78
CA ARG A 229 -5.22 -22.62 -23.82
C ARG A 229 -6.03 -22.92 -22.56
N ARG A 230 -5.70 -24.00 -21.85
CA ARG A 230 -6.40 -24.39 -20.62
C ARG A 230 -5.90 -23.58 -19.42
N SER A 231 -6.50 -22.42 -19.21
CA SER A 231 -6.20 -21.56 -18.07
C SER A 231 -6.69 -22.19 -16.76
N LYS A 232 -5.82 -22.24 -15.75
CA LYS A 232 -6.16 -22.67 -14.38
C LYS A 232 -6.00 -21.55 -13.37
N TRP A 233 -4.90 -20.82 -13.48
CA TRP A 233 -4.55 -19.80 -12.50
C TRP A 233 -4.83 -18.42 -13.07
N ARG A 234 -5.34 -17.52 -12.23
CA ARG A 234 -5.48 -16.11 -12.55
C ARG A 234 -4.68 -15.29 -11.55
N LEU A 235 -3.69 -14.55 -12.03
CA LEU A 235 -2.93 -13.61 -11.22
C LEU A 235 -3.40 -12.20 -11.54
N THR A 236 -3.77 -11.45 -10.51
CA THR A 236 -4.28 -10.08 -10.64
C THR A 236 -3.25 -9.14 -10.03
N ILE A 237 -2.69 -8.25 -10.85
CA ILE A 237 -1.59 -7.37 -10.44
C ILE A 237 -1.98 -5.93 -10.75
N ARG A 238 -1.67 -5.02 -9.82
CA ARG A 238 -1.88 -3.60 -10.02
C ARG A 238 -0.59 -2.93 -10.45
N PHE A 239 -0.69 -2.07 -11.45
CA PHE A 239 0.37 -1.18 -11.88
C PHE A 239 -0.06 0.27 -11.75
N TYR A 240 0.91 1.14 -11.55
CA TYR A 240 0.80 2.58 -11.44
C TYR A 240 1.60 3.22 -12.55
N SER A 241 1.18 4.41 -12.99
CA SER A 241 1.86 5.23 -13.99
C SER A 241 2.15 6.61 -13.40
N ALA A 242 3.41 7.01 -13.42
CA ALA A 242 3.78 8.41 -13.14
C ALA A 242 3.81 9.28 -14.40
N SER A 243 3.56 8.67 -15.58
CA SER A 243 3.77 9.29 -16.89
C SER A 243 2.51 9.47 -17.72
N HIS A 244 1.52 8.58 -17.54
CA HIS A 244 0.33 8.55 -18.39
C HIS A 244 -0.95 8.59 -17.57
N ALA A 245 -1.92 9.37 -18.05
CA ALA A 245 -3.30 9.27 -17.62
C ALA A 245 -3.97 8.05 -18.25
N ILE A 246 -4.51 7.18 -17.41
CA ILE A 246 -5.15 5.92 -17.79
C ILE A 246 -6.62 6.13 -18.13
N ARG A 247 -7.03 5.63 -19.30
CA ARG A 247 -8.40 5.69 -19.80
C ARG A 247 -8.86 4.29 -20.24
N ARG A 248 -10.18 4.06 -20.23
CA ARG A 248 -10.76 2.75 -20.56
C ARG A 248 -10.59 2.35 -22.03
N LYS A 249 -10.85 3.27 -22.97
CA LYS A 249 -10.95 2.98 -24.42
C LYS A 249 -9.73 2.23 -25.01
N PRO A 250 -8.47 2.62 -24.73
CA PRO A 250 -7.30 1.87 -25.23
C PRO A 250 -7.29 0.40 -24.81
N PHE A 251 -7.78 0.08 -23.61
CA PHE A 251 -7.78 -1.30 -23.10
C PHE A 251 -8.76 -2.20 -23.85
N ASP A 252 -9.84 -1.64 -24.40
CA ASP A 252 -10.79 -2.41 -25.21
C ASP A 252 -10.09 -2.98 -26.45
N TRP A 253 -9.19 -2.21 -27.07
CA TRP A 253 -8.36 -2.70 -28.20
C TRP A 253 -7.42 -3.83 -27.76
N TRP A 254 -6.74 -3.68 -26.63
CA TRP A 254 -5.84 -4.72 -26.12
C TRP A 254 -6.61 -6.00 -25.81
N ASN A 255 -7.69 -5.91 -25.03
CA ASN A 255 -8.42 -7.05 -24.50
C ASN A 255 -9.10 -7.94 -25.57
N GLN A 256 -9.32 -7.41 -26.78
CA GLN A 256 -9.86 -8.19 -27.91
C GLN A 256 -8.89 -9.23 -28.48
N ARG A 257 -7.59 -9.18 -28.17
CA ARG A 257 -6.56 -10.02 -28.84
C ARG A 257 -5.95 -11.12 -27.96
N PRO A 258 -5.26 -10.84 -26.84
CA PRO A 258 -4.62 -11.88 -26.04
C PRO A 258 -5.58 -12.37 -24.94
N PRO A 259 -6.06 -13.64 -24.99
CA PRO A 259 -6.97 -14.15 -23.96
C PRO A 259 -6.28 -14.33 -22.60
N TYR A 260 -4.95 -14.32 -22.56
CA TYR A 260 -4.14 -14.62 -21.37
C TYR A 260 -3.57 -13.39 -20.65
N ILE A 261 -3.69 -12.18 -21.22
CA ILE A 261 -3.34 -10.91 -20.56
C ILE A 261 -4.47 -9.92 -20.77
N GLN A 262 -5.21 -9.60 -19.70
CA GLN A 262 -6.33 -8.68 -19.75
C GLN A 262 -6.04 -7.46 -18.91
N ILE A 263 -6.31 -6.26 -19.44
CA ILE A 263 -6.10 -4.99 -18.75
C ILE A 263 -7.46 -4.44 -18.30
N LYS A 264 -7.59 -4.22 -16.99
CA LYS A 264 -8.80 -3.69 -16.36
C LYS A 264 -8.57 -2.26 -15.89
N TRP A 265 -9.45 -1.38 -16.36
CA TRP A 265 -9.54 -0.03 -15.87
C TRP A 265 -10.05 0.02 -14.43
N VAL A 266 -9.53 0.97 -13.66
CA VAL A 266 -10.00 1.32 -12.30
C VAL A 266 -10.28 2.82 -12.26
N SER A 267 -11.10 3.27 -11.31
CA SER A 267 -11.57 4.66 -11.27
C SER A 267 -10.46 5.72 -11.13
N LYS A 268 -9.30 5.33 -10.61
CA LYS A 268 -8.12 6.20 -10.46
C LYS A 268 -7.35 6.32 -11.78
N LYS A 269 -6.90 7.54 -12.10
CA LYS A 269 -6.32 7.92 -13.41
C LYS A 269 -4.86 7.52 -13.59
N ASP A 270 -4.19 7.09 -12.55
CA ASP A 270 -2.75 6.79 -12.49
C ASP A 270 -2.48 5.30 -12.26
N GLN A 271 -3.50 4.44 -12.30
CA GLN A 271 -3.33 3.01 -12.06
C GLN A 271 -4.30 2.17 -12.87
N PHE A 272 -3.98 0.89 -13.01
CA PHE A 272 -4.83 -0.13 -13.65
C PHE A 272 -4.47 -1.51 -13.11
N ILE A 273 -5.30 -2.49 -13.44
CA ILE A 273 -5.11 -3.89 -13.07
C ILE A 273 -4.80 -4.69 -14.34
N VAL A 274 -3.87 -5.64 -14.25
CA VAL A 274 -3.59 -6.62 -15.28
C VAL A 274 -3.86 -8.01 -14.73
N GLU A 275 -4.60 -8.80 -15.49
CA GLU A 275 -4.90 -10.19 -15.18
C GLU A 275 -4.13 -11.09 -16.13
N PHE A 276 -3.27 -11.94 -15.56
CA PHE A 276 -2.56 -12.98 -16.28
C PHE A 276 -3.25 -14.33 -16.04
N SER A 277 -3.63 -15.00 -17.12
CA SER A 277 -4.15 -16.37 -17.08
C SER A 277 -3.00 -17.34 -17.35
N LEU A 278 -2.70 -18.22 -16.39
CA LEU A 278 -1.63 -19.23 -16.52
C LEU A 278 -2.24 -20.63 -16.70
N PRO A 279 -1.57 -21.51 -17.48
CA PRO A 279 -2.08 -22.83 -17.75
C PRO A 279 -2.00 -23.76 -16.54
N ASP A 280 -2.75 -24.86 -16.60
CA ASP A 280 -2.74 -25.92 -15.58
C ASP A 280 -1.42 -26.72 -15.53
N SER A 281 -0.52 -26.53 -16.49
CA SER A 281 0.85 -27.04 -16.46
C SER A 281 1.77 -26.30 -15.49
N VAL A 282 1.38 -25.12 -14.98
CA VAL A 282 2.14 -24.43 -13.94
C VAL A 282 1.81 -25.05 -12.57
N PRO A 283 2.79 -25.64 -11.86
CA PRO A 283 2.58 -26.14 -10.51
C PRO A 283 2.41 -24.99 -9.51
N LEU A 284 1.75 -25.27 -8.38
CA LEU A 284 1.50 -24.28 -7.33
C LEU A 284 2.81 -23.59 -6.88
N GLN A 285 3.88 -24.38 -6.69
CA GLN A 285 5.22 -23.91 -6.31
C GLN A 285 5.85 -23.00 -7.37
N GLY A 286 5.46 -23.15 -8.64
CA GLY A 286 5.95 -22.36 -9.76
C GLY A 286 5.17 -21.06 -10.01
N LEU A 287 4.00 -20.87 -9.35
CA LEU A 287 3.13 -19.73 -9.63
C LEU A 287 3.80 -18.39 -9.38
N TRP A 288 4.57 -18.28 -8.28
CA TRP A 288 5.29 -17.06 -7.96
C TRP A 288 6.21 -16.65 -9.11
N TRP A 289 7.08 -17.56 -9.55
CA TRP A 289 8.04 -17.30 -10.61
C TRP A 289 7.39 -17.10 -11.97
N ALA A 290 6.38 -17.90 -12.32
CA ALA A 290 5.62 -17.73 -13.55
C ALA A 290 4.97 -16.34 -13.59
N GLY A 291 4.24 -15.97 -12.54
CA GLY A 291 3.63 -14.66 -12.39
C GLY A 291 4.63 -13.52 -12.49
N TRP A 292 5.74 -13.64 -11.77
CA TRP A 292 6.82 -12.65 -11.78
C TRP A 292 7.40 -12.44 -13.18
N VAL A 293 7.71 -13.52 -13.91
CA VAL A 293 8.27 -13.47 -15.26
C VAL A 293 7.29 -12.82 -16.25
N TYR A 294 6.02 -13.24 -16.28
CA TYR A 294 5.02 -12.64 -17.18
C TYR A 294 4.81 -11.15 -16.89
N SER A 295 4.78 -10.78 -15.62
CA SER A 295 4.60 -9.40 -15.19
C SER A 295 5.79 -8.52 -15.57
N ARG A 296 7.02 -9.01 -15.36
CA ARG A 296 8.26 -8.31 -15.78
C ARG A 296 8.29 -8.11 -17.29
N ARG A 297 7.94 -9.12 -18.09
CA ARG A 297 7.91 -8.99 -19.55
C ARG A 297 6.85 -7.97 -20.00
N PHE A 298 5.66 -8.03 -19.42
CA PHE A 298 4.59 -7.07 -19.74
C PHE A 298 4.98 -5.64 -19.37
N ILE A 299 5.49 -5.40 -18.16
CA ILE A 299 5.84 -4.05 -17.71
C ILE A 299 7.02 -3.49 -18.51
N THR A 300 8.02 -4.30 -18.87
CA THR A 300 9.11 -3.87 -19.77
C THR A 300 8.56 -3.46 -21.12
N ALA A 301 7.72 -4.30 -21.73
CA ALA A 301 7.11 -4.01 -23.02
C ALA A 301 6.25 -2.74 -22.97
N LEU A 302 5.51 -2.53 -21.89
CA LEU A 302 4.68 -1.35 -21.71
C LEU A 302 5.52 -0.08 -21.57
N ASN A 303 6.56 -0.09 -20.73
CA ASN A 303 7.43 1.07 -20.55
C ASN A 303 8.15 1.45 -21.86
N ILE A 304 8.67 0.47 -22.61
CA ILE A 304 9.33 0.70 -23.90
C ILE A 304 8.32 1.18 -24.95
N GLY A 305 7.19 0.47 -25.09
CA GLY A 305 6.21 0.72 -26.14
C GLY A 305 5.47 2.05 -26.03
N SER A 306 5.26 2.52 -24.80
CA SER A 306 4.65 3.82 -24.50
C SER A 306 5.66 4.94 -24.26
N MET A 307 6.96 4.62 -24.20
CA MET A 307 8.01 5.54 -23.70
C MET A 307 7.71 6.12 -22.30
N GLY A 308 6.80 5.51 -21.55
CA GLY A 308 6.35 5.98 -20.25
C GLY A 308 6.99 5.25 -19.07
N PHE A 309 6.69 5.71 -17.86
CA PHE A 309 7.05 5.07 -16.61
C PHE A 309 5.83 4.40 -15.95
N PHE A 310 5.90 3.07 -15.85
CA PHE A 310 4.90 2.20 -15.25
C PHE A 310 5.57 1.20 -14.30
N TRP A 311 5.04 1.06 -13.09
CA TRP A 311 5.63 0.19 -12.06
C TRP A 311 4.59 -0.35 -11.06
N TRP A 312 5.00 -1.24 -10.15
CA TRP A 312 4.12 -1.80 -9.12
C TRP A 312 3.72 -0.80 -8.03
N TYR A 313 4.43 0.31 -7.92
CA TYR A 313 4.19 1.42 -7.00
C TYR A 313 4.93 2.66 -7.51
N VAL A 314 4.57 3.82 -6.97
CA VAL A 314 5.26 5.10 -7.22
C VAL A 314 5.76 5.68 -5.90
N PRO A 315 6.89 6.41 -5.87
CA PRO A 315 7.34 7.07 -4.66
C PRO A 315 6.32 8.12 -4.18
N GLU A 316 6.03 8.13 -2.88
CA GLU A 316 5.08 9.09 -2.29
C GLU A 316 5.78 10.34 -1.73
N GLN A 317 6.91 10.16 -1.05
CA GLN A 317 7.65 11.23 -0.37
C GLN A 317 8.75 11.82 -1.28
N VAL A 318 8.36 12.45 -2.39
CA VAL A 318 9.30 12.97 -3.41
C VAL A 318 9.84 14.36 -3.14
N SER A 319 9.14 15.18 -2.37
CA SER A 319 9.57 16.55 -2.00
C SER A 319 9.54 16.82 -0.50
N ARG A 320 8.77 16.04 0.26
CA ARG A 320 8.50 16.25 1.69
C ARG A 320 8.46 14.92 2.43
N TYR A 321 9.10 14.85 3.60
CA TYR A 321 9.06 13.68 4.50
C TYR A 321 8.30 13.91 5.81
N TYR A 322 8.00 15.16 6.15
CA TYR A 322 7.35 15.53 7.40
C TYR A 322 5.86 15.85 7.17
N GLU A 323 5.08 15.82 8.26
CA GLU A 323 3.65 16.19 8.24
C GLU A 323 3.45 17.70 8.42
N LYS A 324 4.10 18.29 9.43
CA LYS A 324 4.05 19.73 9.73
C LYS A 324 5.38 20.24 10.29
N ILE A 325 5.75 21.49 9.96
CA ILE A 325 6.83 22.24 10.63
C ILE A 325 6.21 23.51 11.21
N ILE A 326 6.48 23.80 12.48
CA ILE A 326 6.02 25.01 13.18
C ILE A 326 7.25 25.75 13.65
N ASP A 327 7.34 27.04 13.32
CA ASP A 327 8.26 27.96 13.97
C ASP A 327 7.80 28.19 15.42
N LEU A 328 8.61 27.80 16.39
CA LEU A 328 8.24 27.91 17.81
C LEU A 328 8.35 29.33 18.36
N GLU A 329 9.01 30.27 17.66
CA GLU A 329 9.11 31.67 18.08
C GLU A 329 7.88 32.47 17.63
N THR A 330 7.40 32.21 16.42
CA THR A 330 6.29 32.94 15.80
C THR A 330 4.98 32.15 15.76
N GLU A 331 5.02 30.87 16.13
CA GLU A 331 3.95 29.87 15.98
C GLU A 331 3.45 29.68 14.53
N ALA A 332 4.20 30.17 13.55
CA ALA A 332 3.85 30.08 12.14
C ALA A 332 4.15 28.68 11.56
N GLU A 333 3.27 28.16 10.72
CA GLU A 333 3.53 26.93 9.96
C GLU A 333 4.46 27.25 8.77
N ILE A 334 5.54 26.47 8.63
CA ILE A 334 6.53 26.65 7.57
C ILE A 334 6.47 25.46 6.60
N GLY A 335 6.41 25.76 5.29
CA GLY A 335 6.59 24.79 4.22
C GLY A 335 8.03 24.77 3.73
N VAL A 336 8.78 23.72 4.06
CA VAL A 336 10.09 23.41 3.49
C VAL A 336 9.95 22.21 2.54
N GLU A 337 10.17 22.43 1.26
CA GLU A 337 10.18 21.35 0.28
C GLU A 337 11.53 21.25 -0.41
N ARG A 338 11.92 20.03 -0.79
CA ARG A 338 13.04 19.84 -1.70
C ARG A 338 12.70 20.46 -3.05
N SER A 339 13.57 21.34 -3.54
CA SER A 339 13.51 21.87 -4.90
C SER A 339 14.80 21.52 -5.66
N PRO A 340 14.74 20.84 -6.82
CA PRO A 340 13.52 20.28 -7.43
C PRO A 340 12.93 19.14 -6.60
N ALA A 341 11.70 18.72 -6.87
CA ALA A 341 11.15 17.47 -6.30
C ALA A 341 11.84 16.25 -6.93
N LEU A 342 11.98 15.14 -6.20
CA LEU A 342 12.48 13.86 -6.73
C LEU A 342 11.41 13.13 -7.55
N ARG A 343 10.90 13.81 -8.57
CA ARG A 343 9.99 13.24 -9.56
C ARG A 343 10.38 13.74 -10.95
N VAL A 344 10.23 12.87 -11.93
CA VAL A 344 10.40 13.24 -13.34
C VAL A 344 9.11 13.88 -13.82
N ASP A 345 9.21 15.03 -14.51
CA ASP A 345 8.09 15.54 -15.30
C ASP A 345 8.04 14.84 -16.66
N TRP A 346 7.18 13.83 -16.76
CA TRP A 346 6.96 13.08 -18.00
C TRP A 346 6.05 13.81 -18.99
N GLY A 347 5.50 14.97 -18.63
CA GLY A 347 4.44 15.64 -19.36
C GLY A 347 3.05 15.00 -19.14
N ARG A 348 2.00 15.68 -19.59
CA ARG A 348 0.61 15.20 -19.46
C ARG A 348 0.18 14.45 -20.72
N GLN A 349 0.46 13.16 -20.78
CA GLN A 349 0.03 12.30 -21.89
C GLN A 349 -1.03 11.30 -21.43
N ALA A 350 -1.99 10.97 -22.28
CA ALA A 350 -2.96 9.90 -22.02
C ALA A 350 -2.46 8.64 -22.70
N LEU A 351 -2.52 7.49 -22.01
CA LEU A 351 -2.16 6.22 -22.64
C LEU A 351 -3.09 5.99 -23.83
N SER A 352 -2.51 5.77 -25.00
CA SER A 352 -3.22 5.66 -26.28
C SER A 352 -3.30 4.22 -26.78
N GLU A 353 -4.09 3.99 -27.82
CA GLU A 353 -4.10 2.71 -28.52
C GLU A 353 -2.75 2.43 -29.21
N GLN A 354 -2.08 3.47 -29.72
CA GLN A 354 -0.80 3.33 -30.39
C GLN A 354 0.29 2.86 -29.41
N ASP A 355 0.27 3.33 -28.16
CA ASP A 355 1.17 2.87 -27.11
C ASP A 355 0.98 1.38 -26.82
N LEU A 356 -0.27 0.92 -26.83
CA LEU A 356 -0.59 -0.50 -26.63
C LEU A 356 -0.24 -1.36 -27.86
N ARG A 357 -0.30 -0.80 -29.08
CA ARG A 357 0.20 -1.44 -30.30
C ARG A 357 1.71 -1.63 -30.24
N ASN A 358 2.44 -0.58 -29.87
CA ASN A 358 3.89 -0.65 -29.66
C ASN A 358 4.24 -1.62 -28.52
N THR A 359 3.44 -1.64 -27.45
CA THR A 359 3.59 -2.57 -26.32
C THR A 359 3.42 -4.02 -26.78
N ALA A 360 2.41 -4.31 -27.61
CA ALA A 360 2.20 -5.65 -28.16
C ALA A 360 3.39 -6.09 -29.05
N LEU A 361 3.92 -5.16 -29.87
CA LEU A 361 5.13 -5.40 -30.65
C LEU A 361 6.33 -5.72 -29.74
N CYS A 362 6.60 -4.88 -28.73
CA CYS A 362 7.68 -5.11 -27.78
C CYS A 362 7.53 -6.45 -27.07
N PHE A 363 6.33 -6.75 -26.57
CA PHE A 363 6.06 -7.98 -25.85
C PHE A 363 6.33 -9.23 -26.70
N GLY A 364 6.01 -9.18 -28.00
CA GLY A 364 6.31 -10.23 -28.96
C GLY A 364 7.80 -10.38 -29.28
N MET A 365 8.55 -9.27 -29.28
CA MET A 365 9.98 -9.24 -29.59
C MET A 365 10.90 -9.48 -28.38
N LEU A 366 10.40 -9.30 -27.16
CA LEU A 366 11.18 -9.57 -25.95
C LEU A 366 11.61 -11.04 -25.90
N PRO A 367 12.90 -11.32 -25.66
CA PRO A 367 13.42 -12.68 -25.63
C PRO A 367 12.75 -13.51 -24.55
N ARG A 368 12.73 -14.83 -24.78
CA ARG A 368 12.27 -15.78 -23.77
C ARG A 368 13.36 -15.93 -22.71
N SER A 369 12.95 -16.21 -21.47
CA SER A 369 13.85 -16.32 -20.30
C SER A 369 14.87 -17.47 -20.35
N SER A 370 14.90 -18.25 -21.43
CA SER A 370 15.81 -19.38 -21.61
C SER A 370 17.20 -18.97 -22.12
N ASP A 371 17.37 -17.73 -22.59
CA ASP A 371 18.67 -17.20 -23.05
C ASP A 371 19.12 -16.02 -22.17
N PRO A 372 20.02 -16.26 -21.19
CA PRO A 372 20.49 -15.21 -20.29
C PRO A 372 21.22 -14.05 -20.98
N GLN A 373 21.87 -14.28 -22.13
CA GLN A 373 22.55 -13.21 -22.84
C GLN A 373 21.55 -12.30 -23.54
N ALA A 374 20.51 -12.88 -24.15
CA ALA A 374 19.44 -12.12 -24.76
C ALA A 374 18.62 -11.31 -23.74
N THR A 375 18.43 -11.80 -22.50
CA THR A 375 17.66 -11.07 -21.48
C THR A 375 18.46 -9.96 -20.78
N LYS A 376 19.79 -10.02 -20.80
CA LYS A 376 20.68 -9.10 -20.07
C LYS A 376 20.35 -7.61 -20.27
N PRO A 377 20.09 -7.10 -21.49
CA PRO A 377 19.72 -5.69 -21.67
C PRO A 377 18.45 -5.31 -20.90
N PHE A 378 17.47 -6.21 -20.87
CA PHE A 378 16.17 -5.99 -20.23
C PHE A 378 16.23 -6.17 -18.71
N ASP A 379 17.15 -6.99 -18.21
CA ASP A 379 17.43 -7.11 -16.77
C ASP A 379 18.03 -5.80 -16.23
N HIS A 380 18.99 -5.21 -16.95
CA HIS A 380 19.51 -3.88 -16.64
C HIS A 380 18.41 -2.81 -16.71
N TYR A 381 17.59 -2.83 -17.77
CA TYR A 381 16.47 -1.89 -17.93
C TYR A 381 15.46 -1.96 -16.77
N LEU A 382 15.05 -3.17 -16.38
CA LEU A 382 14.14 -3.38 -15.25
C LEU A 382 14.78 -2.97 -13.92
N THR A 383 16.09 -3.15 -13.77
CA THR A 383 16.84 -2.66 -12.59
C THR A 383 16.79 -1.13 -12.53
N GLY A 384 16.97 -0.45 -13.66
CA GLY A 384 16.83 1.00 -13.77
C GLY A 384 15.43 1.50 -13.40
N LEU A 385 14.38 0.84 -13.90
CA LEU A 385 13.00 1.14 -13.50
C LEU A 385 12.79 0.95 -11.99
N GLY A 386 13.37 -0.11 -11.43
CA GLY A 386 13.38 -0.38 -10.00
C GLY A 386 14.00 0.77 -9.20
N PHE A 387 15.19 1.24 -9.58
CA PHE A 387 15.84 2.36 -8.91
C PHE A 387 15.08 3.68 -9.06
N LEU A 388 14.54 3.99 -10.25
CA LEU A 388 13.65 5.14 -10.43
C LEU A 388 12.44 5.07 -9.48
N SER A 389 11.81 3.91 -9.35
CA SER A 389 10.63 3.72 -8.48
C SER A 389 10.93 3.80 -6.98
N LYS A 390 12.20 3.70 -6.60
CA LYS A 390 12.68 3.72 -5.21
C LYS A 390 13.38 5.03 -4.85
N THR A 391 13.44 5.98 -5.79
CA THR A 391 14.07 7.28 -5.54
C THR A 391 13.07 8.20 -4.84
N ASP A 392 13.39 8.57 -3.61
CA ASP A 392 12.62 9.49 -2.78
C ASP A 392 13.55 10.29 -1.86
N VAL A 393 13.00 11.14 -0.99
CA VAL A 393 13.80 11.97 -0.09
C VAL A 393 14.62 11.17 0.93
N HIS A 394 14.32 9.89 1.17
CA HIS A 394 15.05 9.03 2.09
C HIS A 394 16.19 8.30 1.43
N MET A 395 16.00 7.87 0.18
CA MET A 395 17.03 7.18 -0.59
C MET A 395 17.10 7.66 -2.04
N ARG A 396 18.30 8.09 -2.43
CA ARG A 396 18.63 8.66 -3.73
C ARG A 396 19.33 7.62 -4.61
N PHE A 397 18.63 7.15 -5.64
CA PHE A 397 19.13 6.13 -6.58
C PHE A 397 19.25 6.67 -8.02
N GLU A 398 19.33 7.98 -8.22
CA GLU A 398 19.45 8.61 -9.54
C GLU A 398 20.62 8.05 -10.34
N ALA A 399 21.81 7.97 -9.72
CA ALA A 399 23.01 7.42 -10.34
C ALA A 399 22.86 5.93 -10.69
N ASN A 400 22.29 5.12 -9.78
CA ASN A 400 22.07 3.69 -10.03
C ASN A 400 21.04 3.45 -11.13
N ALA A 401 20.00 4.28 -11.20
CA ALA A 401 19.02 4.24 -12.28
C ALA A 401 19.69 4.58 -13.62
N PHE A 402 20.46 5.67 -13.66
CA PHE A 402 21.22 6.07 -14.84
C PHE A 402 22.16 4.97 -15.33
N GLU A 403 22.99 4.42 -14.43
CA GLU A 403 23.95 3.34 -14.72
C GLU A 403 23.25 2.12 -15.31
N ALA A 404 22.15 1.71 -14.70
CA ALA A 404 21.38 0.56 -15.14
C ALA A 404 20.80 0.79 -16.55
N PHE A 405 20.31 1.99 -16.88
CA PHE A 405 19.88 2.30 -18.24
C PHE A 405 21.04 2.40 -19.22
N TYR A 406 22.17 3.00 -18.83
CA TYR A 406 23.37 3.06 -19.67
C TYR A 406 23.87 1.65 -20.05
N HIS A 407 23.92 0.74 -19.08
CA HIS A 407 24.26 -0.66 -19.32
C HIS A 407 23.17 -1.41 -20.11
N ALA A 408 21.89 -1.07 -19.94
CA ALA A 408 20.82 -1.62 -20.76
C ALA A 408 20.99 -1.26 -22.23
N LEU A 409 21.29 0.01 -22.54
CA LEU A 409 21.54 0.46 -23.90
C LEU A 409 22.79 -0.23 -24.48
N LYS A 410 23.92 -0.19 -23.76
CA LYS A 410 25.18 -0.81 -24.23
C LYS A 410 25.03 -2.31 -24.48
N ALA A 411 24.40 -3.04 -23.56
CA ALA A 411 24.12 -4.45 -23.74
C ALA A 411 23.13 -4.69 -24.90
N GLY A 412 22.14 -3.82 -25.07
CA GLY A 412 21.19 -3.89 -26.19
C GLY A 412 21.87 -3.65 -27.54
N MET A 413 22.78 -2.69 -27.64
CA MET A 413 23.57 -2.43 -28.85
C MET A 413 24.45 -3.62 -29.19
N CYS A 414 25.06 -4.25 -28.19
CA CYS A 414 25.82 -5.48 -28.39
C CYS A 414 24.93 -6.66 -28.83
N ALA A 415 23.76 -6.84 -28.22
CA ALA A 415 22.88 -7.99 -28.47
C ALA A 415 22.18 -7.96 -29.85
N TYR A 416 22.10 -6.79 -30.48
CA TYR A 416 21.46 -6.59 -31.78
C TYR A 416 22.44 -6.11 -32.86
N ASP A 417 23.74 -6.36 -32.65
CA ASP A 417 24.83 -6.10 -33.60
C ASP A 417 24.97 -4.63 -34.04
N ASP A 418 24.45 -3.69 -33.25
CA ASP A 418 24.61 -2.25 -33.45
C ASP A 418 25.92 -1.71 -32.84
N TRP A 419 26.60 -2.52 -32.03
CA TRP A 419 27.96 -2.28 -31.52
C TRP A 419 28.67 -3.62 -31.27
N LEU A 420 29.96 -3.72 -31.62
CA LEU A 420 30.79 -4.89 -31.33
C LEU A 420 31.75 -4.58 -30.17
N PRO A 421 31.97 -5.53 -29.23
CA PRO A 421 32.82 -5.29 -28.05
C PRO A 421 34.24 -4.79 -28.35
N ASP A 422 34.80 -5.16 -29.50
CA ASP A 422 36.15 -4.79 -29.93
C ASP A 422 36.22 -3.39 -30.58
N ALA A 423 35.08 -2.74 -30.79
CA ALA A 423 34.99 -1.40 -31.39
C ALA A 423 34.77 -0.31 -30.31
N PRO A 424 35.20 0.95 -30.55
CA PRO A 424 34.93 2.05 -29.63
C PRO A 424 33.42 2.29 -29.42
N TYR A 425 32.94 2.09 -28.19
CA TYR A 425 31.51 2.27 -27.85
C TYR A 425 31.01 3.69 -28.12
N ALA A 426 31.86 4.70 -27.86
CA ALA A 426 31.56 6.12 -28.05
C ALA A 426 31.03 6.44 -29.46
N GLU A 427 31.68 5.89 -30.49
CA GLU A 427 31.32 6.14 -31.89
C GLU A 427 29.95 5.54 -32.23
N ALA A 428 29.72 4.29 -31.82
CA ALA A 428 28.44 3.62 -32.00
C ALA A 428 27.31 4.34 -31.25
N PHE A 429 27.56 4.77 -30.01
CA PHE A 429 26.61 5.54 -29.21
C PHE A 429 26.23 6.85 -29.90
N HIS A 430 27.21 7.63 -30.37
CA HIS A 430 26.95 8.89 -31.06
C HIS A 430 26.13 8.70 -32.35
N ALA A 431 26.42 7.65 -33.12
CA ALA A 431 25.72 7.32 -34.35
C ALA A 431 24.25 6.95 -34.07
N ILE A 432 24.01 6.05 -33.12
CA ILE A 432 22.67 5.60 -32.75
C ILE A 432 21.84 6.75 -32.18
N VAL A 433 22.38 7.53 -31.25
CA VAL A 433 21.63 8.62 -30.63
C VAL A 433 21.29 9.72 -31.64
N ALA A 434 22.18 10.00 -32.60
CA ALA A 434 21.88 10.91 -33.71
C ALA A 434 20.74 10.39 -34.58
N GLU A 435 20.74 9.10 -34.91
CA GLU A 435 19.70 8.46 -35.71
C GLU A 435 18.32 8.49 -35.01
N LEU A 436 18.30 8.32 -33.68
CA LEU A 436 17.07 8.39 -32.88
C LEU A 436 16.47 9.80 -32.80
N LYS A 437 17.21 10.84 -33.18
CA LYS A 437 16.80 12.27 -33.15
C LYS A 437 16.33 12.76 -31.77
N LEU A 438 16.73 12.09 -30.69
CA LEU A 438 16.40 12.48 -29.31
C LEU A 438 17.38 13.51 -28.72
N MET A 439 18.64 13.49 -29.16
CA MET A 439 19.66 14.47 -28.78
C MET A 439 20.43 14.93 -30.03
N PRO A 440 19.92 15.97 -30.72
CA PRO A 440 20.57 16.45 -31.94
C PRO A 440 21.97 17.02 -31.65
N GLU A 441 22.14 17.70 -30.52
CA GLU A 441 23.39 18.35 -30.15
C GLU A 441 24.47 17.32 -29.77
N THR A 442 25.68 17.53 -30.29
CA THR A 442 26.82 16.63 -30.04
C THR A 442 27.33 16.75 -28.60
N GLU A 443 27.26 17.95 -28.00
CA GLU A 443 27.69 18.19 -26.63
C GLU A 443 26.81 17.46 -25.60
N ASP A 444 25.49 17.45 -25.81
CA ASP A 444 24.57 16.68 -24.96
C ASP A 444 24.90 15.18 -25.03
N ARG A 445 25.10 14.63 -26.24
CA ARG A 445 25.50 13.23 -26.40
C ARG A 445 26.81 12.92 -25.68
N ARG A 446 27.79 13.83 -25.73
CA ARG A 446 29.07 13.66 -25.04
C ARG A 446 28.89 13.62 -23.53
N LYS A 447 28.05 14.50 -22.97
CA LYS A 447 27.73 14.52 -21.54
C LYS A 447 27.23 13.17 -21.03
N TYR A 448 26.25 12.55 -21.70
CA TYR A 448 25.69 11.27 -21.26
C TYR A 448 26.70 10.11 -21.35
N LEU A 449 27.55 10.13 -22.37
CA LEU A 449 28.64 9.16 -22.51
C LEU A 449 29.66 9.32 -21.38
N GLU A 450 30.11 10.55 -21.10
CA GLU A 450 31.05 10.86 -20.02
C GLU A 450 30.50 10.49 -18.64
N LEU A 451 29.22 10.75 -18.38
CA LEU A 451 28.56 10.33 -17.14
C LEU A 451 28.56 8.80 -17.00
N GLY A 452 28.28 8.06 -18.07
CA GLY A 452 28.25 6.60 -18.07
C GLY A 452 29.63 5.97 -17.87
N ASP A 453 30.65 6.48 -18.55
CA ASP A 453 32.00 5.94 -18.45
C ASP A 453 32.66 6.29 -17.11
N ARG A 454 32.51 7.53 -16.63
CA ARG A 454 33.13 7.95 -15.37
C ARG A 454 32.49 7.33 -14.13
N LEU A 455 31.21 6.95 -14.16
CA LEU A 455 30.56 6.36 -12.98
C LEU A 455 31.22 5.05 -12.54
N ALA A 456 31.81 4.30 -13.48
CA ALA A 456 32.56 3.08 -13.19
C ALA A 456 33.91 3.35 -12.52
N GLU A 457 34.45 4.55 -12.66
CA GLU A 457 35.82 4.92 -12.25
C GLU A 457 35.83 5.84 -11.01
N ASP A 458 34.79 6.67 -10.84
CA ASP A 458 34.73 7.74 -9.86
C ASP A 458 33.34 7.82 -9.20
N ALA A 459 33.25 7.32 -7.97
CA ALA A 459 32.01 7.34 -7.19
C ALA A 459 31.49 8.76 -6.90
N SER A 460 32.32 9.80 -7.00
CA SER A 460 31.88 11.19 -6.81
C SER A 460 30.96 11.68 -7.94
N VAL A 461 31.00 11.04 -9.11
CA VAL A 461 30.08 11.31 -10.23
C VAL A 461 28.64 10.97 -9.88
N ALA A 462 28.42 10.00 -8.98
CA ALA A 462 27.08 9.66 -8.53
C ALA A 462 26.35 10.86 -7.88
N ALA A 463 27.10 11.78 -7.26
CA ALA A 463 26.52 12.95 -6.59
C ALA A 463 25.98 14.02 -7.55
N ILE A 464 26.43 14.03 -8.82
CA ILE A 464 26.03 15.03 -9.81
C ILE A 464 24.91 14.55 -10.75
N ILE A 465 24.65 13.24 -10.80
CA ILE A 465 23.57 12.69 -11.62
C ILE A 465 22.20 13.03 -11.01
N THR A 466 21.36 13.62 -11.84
CA THR A 466 20.00 14.03 -11.54
C THR A 466 18.99 13.00 -12.01
N LEU A 467 17.77 13.10 -11.48
CA LEU A 467 16.67 12.23 -11.87
C LEU A 467 16.25 12.47 -13.34
N GLU A 468 16.42 13.68 -13.85
CA GLU A 468 16.18 14.03 -15.25
C GLU A 468 17.18 13.30 -16.16
N GLU A 469 18.47 13.26 -15.81
CA GLU A 469 19.48 12.52 -16.58
C GLU A 469 19.18 11.02 -16.61
N ALA A 470 18.77 10.44 -15.48
CA ALA A 470 18.34 9.04 -15.43
C ALA A 470 17.11 8.79 -16.33
N ALA A 471 16.13 9.70 -16.33
CA ALA A 471 14.94 9.61 -17.18
C ALA A 471 15.26 9.73 -18.67
N VAL A 472 16.16 10.62 -19.04
CA VAL A 472 16.62 10.76 -20.42
C VAL A 472 17.36 9.50 -20.88
N MET A 473 18.22 8.92 -20.04
CA MET A 473 18.89 7.66 -20.37
C MET A 473 17.87 6.50 -20.54
N LYS A 474 16.81 6.47 -19.73
CA LYS A 474 15.67 5.56 -19.90
C LYS A 474 15.00 5.76 -21.26
N LEU A 475 14.70 7.00 -21.66
CA LEU A 475 14.06 7.30 -22.94
C LEU A 475 14.93 6.92 -24.15
N LEU A 476 16.25 7.08 -24.05
CA LEU A 476 17.19 6.57 -25.05
C LEU A 476 17.07 5.05 -25.21
N CYS A 477 17.01 4.31 -24.10
CA CYS A 477 16.78 2.86 -24.14
C CYS A 477 15.46 2.52 -24.83
N ASP A 478 14.36 3.19 -24.48
CA ASP A 478 13.06 2.91 -25.08
C ASP A 478 13.09 3.12 -26.59
N ALA A 479 13.62 4.25 -27.03
CA ALA A 479 13.68 4.61 -28.44
C ALA A 479 14.59 3.65 -29.21
N TYR A 480 15.73 3.27 -28.63
CA TYR A 480 16.61 2.26 -29.20
C TYR A 480 15.88 0.91 -29.37
N PHE A 481 15.28 0.38 -28.30
CA PHE A 481 14.59 -0.91 -28.38
C PHE A 481 13.39 -0.85 -29.32
N MET A 482 12.61 0.23 -29.32
CA MET A 482 11.52 0.44 -30.26
C MET A 482 11.99 0.46 -31.72
N ARG A 483 13.06 1.19 -32.01
CA ARG A 483 13.68 1.20 -33.35
C ARG A 483 14.10 -0.20 -33.77
N THR A 484 14.82 -0.90 -32.90
CA THR A 484 15.34 -2.24 -33.17
C THR A 484 14.21 -3.26 -33.36
N PHE A 485 13.16 -3.23 -32.55
CA PHE A 485 12.01 -4.12 -32.70
C PHE A 485 11.20 -3.85 -33.97
N ARG A 486 11.06 -2.58 -34.38
CA ARG A 486 10.44 -2.23 -35.66
C ARG A 486 11.28 -2.74 -36.85
N ARG A 487 12.60 -2.57 -36.78
CA ARG A 487 13.55 -3.10 -37.77
C ARG A 487 13.41 -4.63 -37.90
N LEU A 488 13.42 -5.35 -36.78
CA LEU A 488 13.26 -6.81 -36.75
C LEU A 488 11.87 -7.28 -37.21
N ALA A 489 10.83 -6.48 -37.02
CA ALA A 489 9.49 -6.75 -37.54
C ALA A 489 9.34 -6.46 -39.04
N GLY A 490 10.36 -5.91 -39.71
CA GLY A 490 10.28 -5.49 -41.10
C GLY A 490 9.42 -4.24 -41.33
N MET A 491 9.15 -3.44 -40.29
CA MET A 491 8.38 -2.21 -40.39
C MET A 491 9.31 -1.04 -40.81
N GLN A 492 9.21 -0.58 -42.06
CA GLN A 492 9.97 0.59 -42.52
C GLN A 492 9.35 1.92 -42.02
N PRO A 493 10.15 3.00 -41.84
CA PRO A 493 9.67 4.28 -41.32
C PRO A 493 8.59 4.98 -42.17
N SER A 494 8.44 4.62 -43.45
CA SER A 494 7.57 5.32 -44.42
C SER A 494 6.07 5.04 -44.28
N ASN A 495 5.66 4.08 -43.44
CA ASN A 495 4.24 3.71 -43.30
C ASN A 495 3.47 4.53 -42.25
N LEU A 496 4.07 5.59 -41.70
CA LEU A 496 3.47 6.39 -40.62
C LEU A 496 2.78 7.67 -41.12
N GLU A 497 3.11 8.18 -42.31
CA GLU A 497 2.48 9.40 -42.85
C GLU A 497 1.12 9.11 -43.56
N ASP A 498 0.88 7.88 -44.01
CA ASP A 498 -0.36 7.53 -44.72
C ASP A 498 -1.54 7.14 -43.79
N SER A 499 -1.36 7.19 -42.46
CA SER A 499 -2.43 6.87 -41.49
C SER A 499 -3.14 8.08 -40.88
N GLU A 500 -2.74 9.30 -41.24
CA GLU A 500 -3.45 10.54 -40.85
C GLU A 500 -4.54 10.97 -41.86
N GLN A 501 -4.82 10.16 -42.89
CA GLN A 501 -5.93 10.39 -43.84
C GLN A 501 -6.80 9.14 -44.06
N GLY A 502 -7.31 8.56 -42.98
CA GLY A 502 -8.29 7.46 -43.02
C GLY A 502 -9.31 7.50 -41.90
#